data_AF-A0A972PGL1-F1
#
_entry.id   AF-A0A972PGL1-F1
#
_cell.length_a   1.000
_cell.length_b   1.000
_cell.length_c   1.000
_cell.angle_alpha   90.00
_cell.angle_beta   90.00
_cell.angle_gamma   90.00
#
_symmetry.space_group_name_H-M   'P 1'
#
loop_
_entity.id
_entity.type
_entity.pdbx_description
1 polymer ?
#
loop_
_entity_poly.entity_id
_entity_poly.type
_entity_poly.pdbx_seq_one_letter_code
_entity_poly.pdbx_strand_id
1 'polypeptide(L)'
;MTKQIEEKISEAVHAIEPSAEFSQNLLRRIKATPQKEVVSRRSAQWRWIPVMAALALVIAFIATSPQSVWASLRGLFNFLPGVGIIEEDDNTLYLAGPASAEQMGVALTIDQVISDGNQTVVAFHSDELPNGGSHCAYNVTRLLLPDGKTLLPTGGGNGIEDGKLQARVQFFPLPEGVRQATLYEGVDPDDPETALCTDPKEWKVDFRLSTTKPADVKTLPVVESTAESTAAVGDNGVKIFIDKSVALDDGYMIYGHFDLSNPNWSRADFNYTELRYKSLSAQDAAGKEITIEPGDVIRDAKGINVDQAFAIKVVAKDFSAPLTLHVSDLWITAIYDPENFGIPVFSFDAGADPQVGQSWEINKEVDVNGIKIDFQAIEVVQESSDQGRDEGLEKGYAITVGKISEGYFSGSYFCQGDGDGKPDYGEGSSDKFIYYYSGGLPHGQVTCKIGDAHFLLPGDWKIEWQPPTSGS
;
A
#
# COMPACT_ATOMS: atom_id res chain seq x y z
N MET A 1 -10.93 20.67 -28.92
CA MET A 1 -9.76 21.51 -28.55
C MET A 1 -8.45 20.72 -28.39
N THR A 2 -8.42 19.44 -28.76
CA THR A 2 -7.32 18.49 -28.49
C THR A 2 -6.22 18.47 -29.56
N LYS A 3 -6.55 18.74 -30.83
CA LYS A 3 -5.57 18.67 -31.93
C LYS A 3 -4.43 19.69 -31.85
N GLN A 4 -4.66 20.88 -31.27
CA GLN A 4 -3.61 21.90 -31.14
C GLN A 4 -2.55 21.58 -30.08
N ILE A 5 -2.86 20.70 -29.12
CA ILE A 5 -1.91 20.30 -28.07
C ILE A 5 -0.99 19.19 -28.59
N GLU A 6 -1.54 18.20 -29.28
CA GLU A 6 -0.75 17.13 -29.93
C GLU A 6 0.22 17.67 -30.99
N GLU A 7 -0.20 18.69 -31.75
CA GLU A 7 0.65 19.33 -32.77
C GLU A 7 1.83 20.09 -32.15
N LYS A 8 1.59 20.78 -31.01
CA LYS A 8 2.65 21.49 -30.26
C LYS A 8 3.61 20.55 -29.53
N ILE A 9 3.13 19.40 -29.06
CA ILE A 9 3.99 18.38 -28.44
C ILE A 9 4.84 17.68 -29.50
N SER A 10 4.28 17.38 -30.69
CA SER A 10 5.03 16.81 -31.81
C SER A 10 6.11 17.76 -32.34
N GLU A 11 5.82 19.06 -32.43
CA GLU A 11 6.83 20.09 -32.77
C GLU A 11 7.94 20.21 -31.73
N ALA A 12 7.62 20.08 -30.43
CA ALA A 12 8.62 20.15 -29.37
C ALA A 12 9.53 18.91 -29.32
N VAL A 13 9.00 17.73 -29.66
CA VAL A 13 9.75 16.46 -29.66
C VAL A 13 10.69 16.35 -30.86
N HIS A 14 10.33 16.91 -32.02
CA HIS A 14 11.22 16.96 -33.18
C HIS A 14 12.31 18.05 -33.12
N ALA A 15 12.29 18.94 -32.13
CA ALA A 15 13.29 19.98 -31.94
C ALA A 15 14.57 19.52 -31.20
N ILE A 16 14.69 18.23 -30.85
CA ILE A 16 15.86 17.66 -30.15
C ILE A 16 16.64 16.70 -31.05
N GLU A 17 16.74 17.01 -32.34
CA GLU A 17 17.83 16.47 -33.15
C GLU A 17 19.01 17.47 -33.10
N PRO A 18 20.18 17.07 -32.57
CA PRO A 18 21.33 17.96 -32.54
C PRO A 18 21.70 18.39 -33.96
N SER A 19 21.94 19.69 -34.16
CA SER A 19 22.24 20.24 -35.48
C SER A 19 23.40 19.48 -36.14
N ALA A 20 23.35 19.34 -37.47
CA ALA A 20 24.40 18.66 -38.24
C ALA A 20 25.79 19.24 -37.95
N GLU A 21 25.87 20.53 -37.63
CA GLU A 21 27.10 21.23 -37.25
C GLU A 21 27.61 20.80 -35.86
N PHE A 22 26.73 20.59 -34.88
CA PHE A 22 27.10 20.04 -33.57
C PHE A 22 27.66 18.61 -33.71
N SER A 23 26.96 17.76 -34.45
CA SER A 23 27.38 16.36 -34.68
C SER A 23 28.72 16.28 -35.41
N GLN A 24 28.94 17.14 -36.42
CA GLN A 24 30.22 17.21 -37.11
C GLN A 24 31.35 17.75 -36.23
N ASN A 25 31.09 18.75 -35.39
CA ASN A 25 32.09 19.27 -34.45
C ASN A 25 32.44 18.27 -33.36
N LEU A 26 31.47 17.49 -32.87
CA LEU A 26 31.69 16.40 -31.93
C LEU A 26 32.54 15.29 -32.56
N LEU A 27 32.19 14.84 -33.76
CA LEU A 27 32.98 13.85 -34.51
C LEU A 27 34.40 14.33 -34.80
N ARG A 28 34.58 15.63 -35.10
CA ARG A 28 35.89 16.23 -35.33
C ARG A 28 36.72 16.28 -34.04
N ARG A 29 36.10 16.55 -32.88
CA ARG A 29 36.77 16.49 -31.56
C ARG A 29 37.15 15.07 -31.15
N ILE A 30 36.27 14.10 -31.41
CA ILE A 30 36.56 12.68 -31.15
C ILE A 30 37.73 12.22 -32.01
N LYS A 31 37.75 12.55 -33.31
CA LYS A 31 38.85 12.18 -34.22
C LYS A 31 40.16 12.95 -33.97
N ALA A 32 40.09 14.15 -33.38
CA ALA A 32 41.25 14.96 -33.07
C ALA A 32 41.86 14.69 -31.69
N THR A 33 41.30 13.76 -30.90
CA THR A 33 41.89 13.36 -29.62
C THR A 33 43.07 12.41 -29.89
N PRO A 34 44.32 12.83 -29.66
CA PRO A 34 45.47 11.98 -29.92
C PRO A 34 45.46 10.83 -28.91
N GLN A 35 45.29 9.62 -29.43
CA GLN A 35 45.40 8.39 -28.69
C GLN A 35 46.85 8.27 -28.22
N LYS A 36 47.10 8.52 -26.92
CA LYS A 36 48.41 8.22 -26.31
C LYS A 36 48.66 6.73 -26.48
N GLU A 37 49.62 6.37 -27.31
CA GLU A 37 50.16 5.01 -27.35
C GLU A 37 50.72 4.67 -25.98
N VAL A 38 49.94 3.92 -25.21
CA VAL A 38 50.42 3.31 -23.97
C VAL A 38 51.30 2.14 -24.40
N VAL A 39 52.61 2.39 -24.45
CA VAL A 39 53.62 1.35 -24.58
C VAL A 39 53.44 0.36 -23.42
N SER A 40 52.89 -0.81 -23.71
CA SER A 40 52.66 -1.86 -22.72
C SER A 40 54.01 -2.50 -22.34
N ARG A 41 54.63 -1.98 -21.28
CA ARG A 41 55.63 -2.75 -20.54
C ARG A 41 54.88 -3.83 -19.76
N ARG A 42 54.93 -5.06 -20.26
CA ARG A 42 54.63 -6.27 -19.48
C ARG A 42 55.52 -6.29 -18.24
N SER A 43 55.01 -5.81 -17.12
CA SER A 43 55.52 -6.10 -15.78
C SER A 43 54.38 -6.67 -14.95
N ALA A 44 54.62 -7.85 -14.40
CA ALA A 44 53.66 -8.75 -13.78
C ALA A 44 52.59 -8.07 -12.90
N GLN A 45 51.34 -8.40 -13.18
CA GLN A 45 50.10 -7.97 -12.52
C GLN A 45 49.95 -8.52 -11.08
N TRP A 46 51.03 -8.66 -10.33
CA TRP A 46 51.01 -9.23 -8.97
C TRP A 46 50.68 -8.21 -7.86
N ARG A 47 50.53 -6.92 -8.20
CA ARG A 47 50.23 -5.87 -7.21
C ARG A 47 48.73 -5.69 -6.91
N TRP A 48 47.84 -6.27 -7.72
CA TRP A 48 46.39 -6.16 -7.55
C TRP A 48 45.75 -7.38 -6.86
N ILE A 49 46.49 -8.50 -6.74
CA ILE A 49 46.05 -9.70 -6.02
C ILE A 49 45.67 -9.40 -4.56
N PRO A 50 46.44 -8.64 -3.76
CA PRO A 50 46.04 -8.36 -2.37
C PRO A 50 44.79 -7.47 -2.30
N VAL A 51 44.60 -6.56 -3.26
CA VAL A 51 43.41 -5.68 -3.32
C VAL A 51 42.17 -6.48 -3.69
N MET A 52 42.27 -7.35 -4.70
CA MET A 52 41.18 -8.25 -5.11
C MET A 52 40.85 -9.28 -4.02
N ALA A 53 41.86 -9.80 -3.32
CA ALA A 53 41.66 -10.73 -2.20
C ALA A 53 41.01 -10.04 -1.00
N ALA A 54 41.41 -8.80 -0.69
CA ALA A 54 40.76 -8.00 0.35
C ALA A 54 39.31 -7.66 -0.02
N LEU A 55 39.04 -7.30 -1.27
CA LEU A 55 37.69 -7.02 -1.75
C LEU A 55 36.81 -8.28 -1.74
N ALA A 56 37.35 -9.42 -2.16
CA ALA A 56 36.67 -10.70 -2.09
C ALA A 56 36.41 -11.15 -0.64
N LEU A 57 37.33 -10.87 0.29
CA LEU A 57 37.13 -11.10 1.72
C LEU A 57 36.04 -10.21 2.31
N VAL A 58 35.97 -8.93 1.91
CA VAL A 58 34.89 -8.01 2.32
C VAL A 58 33.54 -8.47 1.76
N ILE A 59 33.47 -8.84 0.48
CA ILE A 59 32.25 -9.37 -0.13
C ILE A 59 31.86 -10.70 0.53
N ALA A 60 32.82 -11.58 0.82
CA ALA A 60 32.56 -12.83 1.53
C ALA A 60 32.10 -12.59 2.98
N PHE A 61 32.60 -11.57 3.67
CA PHE A 61 32.14 -11.17 5.00
C PHE A 61 30.72 -10.59 4.98
N ILE A 62 30.42 -9.74 4.00
CA ILE A 62 29.06 -9.20 3.78
C ILE A 62 28.08 -10.34 3.48
N ALA A 63 28.49 -11.33 2.70
CA ALA A 63 27.66 -12.48 2.33
C ALA A 63 27.49 -13.53 3.45
N THR A 64 28.39 -13.58 4.45
CA THR A 64 28.36 -14.60 5.53
C THR A 64 27.84 -14.10 6.86
N SER A 65 27.58 -12.80 7.00
CA SER A 65 26.94 -12.21 8.18
C SER A 65 25.97 -11.11 7.78
N PRO A 66 24.70 -11.44 7.47
CA PRO A 66 23.65 -10.44 7.29
C PRO A 66 23.58 -9.47 8.47
N GLN A 67 23.82 -9.97 9.69
CA GLN A 67 23.76 -9.23 10.93
C GLN A 67 24.76 -8.05 11.02
N SER A 68 25.90 -8.09 10.32
CA SER A 68 26.93 -7.05 10.42
C SER A 68 26.66 -5.81 9.56
N VAL A 69 25.94 -5.96 8.44
CA VAL A 69 25.49 -4.83 7.61
C VAL A 69 24.39 -4.06 8.34
N TRP A 70 23.42 -4.77 8.94
CA TRP A 70 22.35 -4.18 9.74
C TRP A 70 22.84 -3.54 11.04
N ALA A 71 23.92 -4.06 11.64
CA ALA A 71 24.52 -3.45 12.83
C ALA A 71 25.02 -2.01 12.59
N SER A 72 25.30 -1.64 11.34
CA SER A 72 25.72 -0.28 10.95
C SER A 72 24.54 0.67 10.70
N LEU A 73 23.32 0.13 10.56
CA LEU A 73 22.06 0.89 10.45
C LEU A 73 21.37 1.07 11.81
N ARG A 74 21.85 0.38 12.86
CA ARG A 74 21.36 0.54 14.24
C ARG A 74 21.53 1.99 14.69
N GLY A 75 20.41 2.66 14.95
CA GLY A 75 20.37 4.02 15.49
C GLY A 75 20.06 5.12 14.47
N LEU A 76 19.84 4.80 13.19
CA LEU A 76 19.33 5.77 12.20
C LEU A 76 17.82 6.01 12.33
N PHE A 77 17.10 4.99 12.80
CA PHE A 77 15.65 5.03 12.95
C PHE A 77 15.26 5.00 14.42
N ASN A 78 14.38 5.94 14.78
CA ASN A 78 13.79 6.04 16.11
C ASN A 78 12.28 5.93 15.99
N PHE A 79 11.61 5.36 16.98
CA PHE A 79 10.16 5.33 17.03
C PHE A 79 9.65 6.45 17.92
N LEU A 80 8.61 7.13 17.49
CA LEU A 80 7.90 8.12 18.27
C LEU A 80 6.45 7.71 18.48
N PRO A 81 5.99 7.52 19.73
CA PRO A 81 4.59 7.24 20.00
C PRO A 81 3.66 8.30 19.37
N GLY A 82 2.62 7.85 18.68
CA GLY A 82 1.69 8.73 17.95
C GLY A 82 2.15 9.16 16.54
N VAL A 83 3.43 8.98 16.19
CA VAL A 83 3.96 9.32 14.86
C VAL A 83 4.53 8.13 14.11
N GLY A 84 5.15 7.17 14.79
CA GLY A 84 5.79 6.01 14.18
C GLY A 84 7.30 6.14 14.06
N ILE A 85 7.89 5.40 13.13
CA ILE A 85 9.33 5.36 12.87
C ILE A 85 9.72 6.61 12.07
N ILE A 86 10.73 7.31 12.57
CA ILE A 86 11.29 8.52 12.00
C ILE A 86 12.80 8.36 11.79
N GLU A 87 13.32 9.01 10.76
CA GLU A 87 14.76 9.22 10.59
C GLU A 87 15.11 10.53 11.31
N GLU A 88 15.87 10.41 12.41
CA GLU A 88 16.24 11.58 13.23
C GLU A 88 17.63 12.07 12.82
N ASP A 89 17.68 13.22 12.16
CA ASP A 89 18.89 13.92 11.76
C ASP A 89 18.83 15.42 12.10
N ASP A 90 19.89 16.17 11.79
CA ASP A 90 20.00 17.61 12.08
C ASP A 90 18.97 18.48 11.31
N ASN A 91 18.30 17.92 10.30
CA ASN A 91 17.28 18.58 9.49
C ASN A 91 15.85 18.15 9.83
N THR A 92 15.66 17.17 10.72
CA THR A 92 14.33 16.76 11.17
C THR A 92 13.59 17.96 11.78
N LEU A 93 12.38 18.19 11.28
CA LEU A 93 11.53 19.31 11.66
C LEU A 93 10.43 18.83 12.60
N TYR A 94 10.29 19.52 13.74
CA TYR A 94 9.29 19.26 14.77
C TYR A 94 8.32 20.44 14.89
N LEU A 95 7.10 20.17 15.32
CA LEU A 95 6.13 21.19 15.69
C LEU A 95 6.72 22.18 16.72
N ALA A 96 6.77 23.47 16.35
CA ALA A 96 7.44 24.52 17.13
C ALA A 96 6.61 25.07 18.29
N GLY A 97 5.35 24.63 18.44
CA GLY A 97 4.42 25.05 19.47
C GLY A 97 3.01 24.53 19.18
N PRO A 98 2.08 24.61 20.14
CA PRO A 98 0.71 24.13 19.95
C PRO A 98 0.05 24.84 18.77
N ALA A 99 -0.66 24.08 17.94
CA ALA A 99 -1.43 24.59 16.81
C ALA A 99 -2.85 24.06 16.92
N SER A 100 -3.84 24.96 16.90
CA SER A 100 -5.25 24.60 17.01
C SER A 100 -6.09 25.65 16.27
N ALA A 101 -7.21 25.21 15.71
CA ALA A 101 -8.22 26.11 15.16
C ALA A 101 -9.61 25.69 15.63
N GLU A 102 -10.41 26.68 16.00
CA GLU A 102 -11.80 26.47 16.41
C GLU A 102 -12.75 26.82 15.27
N GLN A 103 -13.68 25.92 15.00
CA GLN A 103 -14.79 26.13 14.07
C GLN A 103 -16.09 25.73 14.74
N MET A 104 -17.03 26.67 14.82
CA MET A 104 -18.39 26.44 15.33
C MET A 104 -18.42 25.79 16.72
N GLY A 105 -17.49 26.19 17.60
CA GLY A 105 -17.39 25.72 18.97
C GLY A 105 -16.61 24.41 19.15
N VAL A 106 -16.02 23.86 18.09
CA VAL A 106 -15.21 22.64 18.13
C VAL A 106 -13.77 22.98 17.70
N ALA A 107 -12.82 22.69 18.58
CA ALA A 107 -11.41 22.85 18.30
C ALA A 107 -10.84 21.59 17.62
N LEU A 108 -10.03 21.79 16.58
CA LEU A 108 -9.12 20.80 16.02
C LEU A 108 -7.70 21.17 16.44
N THR A 109 -7.02 20.29 17.15
CA THR A 109 -5.68 20.52 17.72
C THR A 109 -4.69 19.56 17.09
N ILE A 110 -3.59 20.12 16.58
CA ILE A 110 -2.44 19.35 16.12
C ILE A 110 -1.59 19.01 17.34
N ASP A 111 -1.52 17.73 17.66
CA ASP A 111 -0.72 17.19 18.76
C ASP A 111 0.75 17.15 18.40
N GLN A 112 1.04 16.74 17.15
CA GLN A 112 2.40 16.54 16.71
C GLN A 112 2.52 16.69 15.20
N VAL A 113 3.62 17.30 14.77
CA VAL A 113 4.09 17.27 13.40
C VAL A 113 5.56 16.93 13.39
N ILE A 114 5.92 15.95 12.58
CA ILE A 114 7.32 15.65 12.27
C ILE A 114 7.48 15.57 10.76
N SER A 115 8.50 16.24 10.25
CA SER A 115 8.98 16.04 8.88
C SER A 115 10.44 15.66 8.89
N ASP A 116 10.75 14.51 8.30
CA ASP A 116 12.12 14.06 8.04
C ASP A 116 12.37 14.00 6.51
N GLY A 117 13.50 13.43 6.10
CA GLY A 117 13.85 13.29 4.69
C GLY A 117 12.98 12.31 3.90
N ASN A 118 12.12 11.53 4.58
CA ASN A 118 11.31 10.46 3.99
C ASN A 118 9.81 10.78 4.01
N GLN A 119 9.30 11.50 5.00
CA GLN A 119 7.89 11.83 5.11
C GLN A 119 7.60 13.04 5.99
N THR A 120 6.33 13.45 5.98
CA THR A 120 5.74 14.33 6.99
C THR A 120 4.56 13.62 7.65
N VAL A 121 4.53 13.53 8.97
CA VAL A 121 3.42 12.93 9.73
C VAL A 121 2.77 14.00 10.59
N VAL A 122 1.45 14.05 10.54
CA VAL A 122 0.62 14.97 11.31
C VAL A 122 -0.34 14.14 12.17
N ALA A 123 -0.21 14.26 13.49
CA ALA A 123 -1.16 13.69 14.45
C ALA A 123 -2.01 14.83 15.02
N PHE A 124 -3.33 14.65 15.01
CA PHE A 124 -4.27 15.66 15.45
C PHE A 124 -5.55 15.02 15.97
N HIS A 125 -6.28 15.77 16.79
CA HIS A 125 -7.59 15.38 17.30
C HIS A 125 -8.56 16.55 17.28
N SER A 126 -9.85 16.23 17.39
CA SER A 126 -10.87 17.19 17.78
C SER A 126 -11.34 16.94 19.21
N ASP A 127 -11.91 17.97 19.81
CA ASP A 127 -12.81 17.80 20.94
C ASP A 127 -14.12 17.09 20.49
N GLU A 128 -15.09 16.97 21.40
CA GLU A 128 -16.34 16.27 21.16
C GLU A 128 -17.14 16.91 20.01
N LEU A 129 -17.31 16.14 18.93
CA LEU A 129 -18.05 16.52 17.74
C LEU A 129 -19.56 16.56 18.04
N PRO A 130 -20.29 17.52 17.46
CA PRO A 130 -21.76 17.54 17.52
C PRO A 130 -22.36 16.22 17.03
N ASN A 131 -23.35 15.72 17.77
CA ASN A 131 -24.00 14.42 17.53
C ASN A 131 -23.02 13.24 17.38
N GLY A 132 -21.86 13.33 18.03
CA GLY A 132 -20.82 12.31 17.95
C GLY A 132 -20.20 12.16 16.56
N GLY A 133 -20.31 13.18 15.69
CA GLY A 133 -19.77 13.12 14.33
C GLY A 133 -20.59 12.26 13.36
N SER A 134 -21.82 11.90 13.71
CA SER A 134 -22.71 11.11 12.84
C SER A 134 -22.86 11.74 11.46
N HIS A 135 -22.76 10.91 10.41
CA HIS A 135 -22.82 11.33 8.99
C HIS A 135 -21.71 12.27 8.52
N CYS A 136 -20.71 12.57 9.35
CA CYS A 136 -19.56 13.37 8.96
C CYS A 136 -18.38 12.45 8.64
N ALA A 137 -18.20 12.12 7.37
CA ALA A 137 -16.99 11.48 6.89
C ALA A 137 -15.91 12.56 6.65
N TYR A 138 -15.12 12.88 7.68
CA TYR A 138 -13.93 13.71 7.49
C TYR A 138 -12.91 12.88 6.72
N ASN A 139 -12.90 12.94 5.40
CA ASN A 139 -12.05 12.11 4.54
C ASN A 139 -11.19 12.97 3.60
N VAL A 140 -11.28 14.30 3.71
CA VAL A 140 -10.51 15.24 2.92
C VAL A 140 -9.42 15.89 3.79
N THR A 141 -8.34 15.15 4.02
CA THR A 141 -7.13 15.69 4.69
C THR A 141 -6.11 16.17 3.66
N ARG A 142 -5.54 17.36 3.84
CA ARG A 142 -4.50 17.93 2.96
C ARG A 142 -3.52 18.81 3.73
N LEU A 143 -2.28 18.92 3.23
CA LEU A 143 -1.35 19.97 3.67
C LEU A 143 -1.25 21.06 2.61
N LEU A 144 -1.67 22.27 2.96
CA LEU A 144 -1.54 23.45 2.12
C LEU A 144 -0.18 24.09 2.36
N LEU A 145 0.61 24.21 1.30
CA LEU A 145 1.97 24.77 1.36
C LEU A 145 1.95 26.28 1.08
N PRO A 146 2.97 27.04 1.57
CA PRO A 146 3.04 28.49 1.36
C PRO A 146 3.14 28.92 -0.11
N ASP A 147 3.58 28.03 -1.00
CA ASP A 147 3.64 28.28 -2.45
C ASP A 147 2.29 28.08 -3.16
N GLY A 148 1.23 27.76 -2.40
CA GLY A 148 -0.11 27.50 -2.90
C GLY A 148 -0.32 26.07 -3.41
N LYS A 149 0.70 25.21 -3.37
CA LYS A 149 0.54 23.78 -3.67
C LYS A 149 -0.07 23.04 -2.49
N THR A 150 -0.47 21.81 -2.75
CA THR A 150 -1.07 20.94 -1.75
C THR A 150 -0.41 19.58 -1.78
N LEU A 151 -0.10 19.02 -0.62
CA LEU A 151 0.28 17.62 -0.47
C LEU A 151 -0.96 16.81 -0.11
N LEU A 152 -1.16 15.73 -0.85
CA LEU A 152 -2.18 14.72 -0.55
C LEU A 152 -1.61 13.70 0.44
N PRO A 153 -2.48 13.09 1.27
CA PRO A 153 -2.08 12.02 2.15
C PRO A 153 -1.43 10.91 1.33
N THR A 154 -0.26 10.51 1.76
CA THR A 154 0.35 9.28 1.29
C THR A 154 -0.09 8.12 2.13
N GLY A 155 -0.57 8.27 3.37
CA GLY A 155 -1.05 7.15 4.19
C GLY A 155 -1.59 7.60 5.54
N GLY A 156 -1.80 6.63 6.44
CA GLY A 156 -2.48 6.88 7.71
C GLY A 156 -4.00 6.97 7.53
N GLY A 157 -4.68 7.55 8.51
CA GLY A 157 -6.13 7.69 8.50
C GLY A 157 -6.64 8.44 9.70
N ASN A 158 -7.96 8.50 9.80
CA ASN A 158 -8.65 9.05 10.95
C ASN A 158 -9.80 8.13 11.35
N GLY A 159 -10.29 8.37 12.56
CA GLY A 159 -11.41 7.65 13.12
C GLY A 159 -12.16 8.55 14.07
N ILE A 160 -13.46 8.32 14.18
CA ILE A 160 -14.29 8.94 15.19
C ILE A 160 -14.61 7.88 16.24
N GLU A 161 -14.10 8.07 17.45
CA GLU A 161 -14.37 7.20 18.59
C GLU A 161 -14.97 8.05 19.71
N ASP A 162 -16.11 7.62 20.25
CA ASP A 162 -16.87 8.36 21.27
C ASP A 162 -17.09 9.84 20.91
N GLY A 163 -17.36 10.10 19.64
CA GLY A 163 -17.61 11.44 19.12
C GLY A 163 -16.37 12.32 18.99
N LYS A 164 -15.16 11.80 19.13
CA LYS A 164 -13.91 12.56 18.96
C LYS A 164 -13.20 12.09 17.70
N LEU A 165 -12.85 13.04 16.84
CA LEU A 165 -11.95 12.76 15.73
C LEU A 165 -10.54 12.55 16.26
N GLN A 166 -9.92 11.44 15.90
CA GLN A 166 -8.49 11.22 16.09
C GLN A 166 -7.89 10.82 14.76
N ALA A 167 -6.76 11.43 14.41
CA ALA A 167 -6.15 11.24 13.12
C ALA A 167 -4.64 11.20 13.22
N ARG A 168 -4.07 10.35 12.37
CA ARG A 168 -2.63 10.28 12.13
C ARG A 168 -2.44 10.11 10.63
N VAL A 169 -1.99 11.17 9.97
CA VAL A 169 -1.94 11.24 8.51
C VAL A 169 -0.50 11.46 8.05
N GLN A 170 -0.09 10.70 7.04
CA GLN A 170 1.25 10.71 6.45
C GLN A 170 1.21 11.44 5.11
N PHE A 171 2.26 12.19 4.80
CA PHE A 171 2.47 12.93 3.56
C PHE A 171 3.90 12.71 3.07
N PHE A 172 4.16 13.07 1.81
CA PHE A 172 5.53 13.20 1.31
C PHE A 172 6.33 14.23 2.12
N PRO A 173 7.69 14.15 2.10
CA PRO A 173 8.54 15.16 2.75
C PRO A 173 8.16 16.57 2.32
N LEU A 174 8.24 17.51 3.26
CA LEU A 174 8.12 18.92 2.92
C LEU A 174 9.24 19.33 1.95
N PRO A 175 8.95 20.18 0.94
CA PRO A 175 9.98 20.74 0.08
C PRO A 175 11.05 21.48 0.89
N GLU A 176 12.27 21.51 0.38
CA GLU A 176 13.40 22.16 1.06
C GLU A 176 13.08 23.61 1.45
N GLY A 177 13.35 23.95 2.71
CA GLY A 177 13.13 25.29 3.26
C GLY A 177 11.68 25.58 3.71
N VAL A 178 10.72 24.70 3.42
CA VAL A 178 9.35 24.84 3.93
C VAL A 178 9.30 24.45 5.40
N ARG A 179 8.93 25.42 6.27
CA ARG A 179 8.84 25.23 7.72
C ARG A 179 7.48 25.65 8.30
N GLN A 180 6.49 25.84 7.45
CA GLN A 180 5.13 26.16 7.85
C GLN A 180 4.19 25.63 6.78
N ALA A 181 3.01 25.19 7.21
CA ALA A 181 1.93 24.74 6.35
C ALA A 181 0.61 24.87 7.11
N THR A 182 -0.49 24.66 6.39
CA THR A 182 -1.83 24.60 6.97
C THR A 182 -2.36 23.18 6.81
N LEU A 183 -2.73 22.54 7.92
CA LEU A 183 -3.54 21.34 7.89
C LEU A 183 -4.97 21.73 7.47
N TYR A 184 -5.43 21.17 6.37
CA TYR A 184 -6.83 21.21 5.96
C TYR A 184 -7.45 19.84 6.28
N GLU A 185 -8.51 19.83 7.07
CA GLU A 185 -9.33 18.65 7.34
C GLU A 185 -10.78 19.00 7.02
N GLY A 186 -11.49 18.15 6.30
CA GLY A 186 -12.88 18.40 5.97
C GLY A 186 -13.62 17.18 5.45
N VAL A 187 -14.91 17.38 5.24
CA VAL A 187 -15.80 16.39 4.61
C VAL A 187 -15.79 16.50 3.09
N ASP A 188 -16.00 15.40 2.39
CA ASP A 188 -16.11 15.40 0.93
C ASP A 188 -17.41 16.11 0.51
N PRO A 189 -17.35 17.25 -0.22
CA PRO A 189 -18.54 17.96 -0.65
C PRO A 189 -19.39 17.17 -1.65
N ASP A 190 -18.80 16.18 -2.34
CA ASP A 190 -19.48 15.36 -3.33
C ASP A 190 -20.13 14.11 -2.70
N ASP A 191 -19.87 13.83 -1.41
CA ASP A 191 -20.54 12.76 -0.67
C ASP A 191 -22.01 13.15 -0.37
N PRO A 192 -23.00 12.35 -0.82
CA PRO A 192 -24.41 12.64 -0.56
C PRO A 192 -24.76 12.68 0.94
N GLU A 193 -24.01 11.99 1.81
CA GLU A 193 -24.20 12.04 3.26
C GLU A 193 -23.69 13.34 3.89
N THR A 194 -22.81 14.09 3.22
CA THR A 194 -22.31 15.40 3.70
C THR A 194 -23.44 16.42 3.90
N ALA A 195 -24.59 16.23 3.25
CA ALA A 195 -25.80 17.02 3.50
C ALA A 195 -26.39 16.78 4.91
N LEU A 196 -26.18 15.59 5.47
CA LEU A 196 -26.62 15.18 6.81
C LEU A 196 -25.57 15.48 7.88
N CYS A 197 -24.31 15.68 7.49
CA CYS A 197 -23.25 16.10 8.41
C CYS A 197 -23.57 17.46 9.06
N THR A 198 -23.53 17.48 10.39
CA THR A 198 -23.58 18.72 11.16
C THR A 198 -22.22 19.40 11.21
N ASP A 199 -22.23 20.73 11.20
CA ASP A 199 -21.02 21.53 11.30
C ASP A 199 -20.17 21.17 12.55
N PRO A 200 -18.84 21.37 12.51
CA PRO A 200 -18.06 22.00 11.44
C PRO A 200 -17.74 21.07 10.27
N LYS A 201 -17.75 21.59 9.04
CA LYS A 201 -17.45 20.82 7.81
C LYS A 201 -15.99 20.87 7.39
N GLU A 202 -15.23 21.81 7.93
CA GLU A 202 -13.79 21.91 7.68
C GLU A 202 -13.05 22.60 8.83
N TRP A 203 -11.76 22.34 8.94
CA TRP A 203 -10.80 23.12 9.71
C TRP A 203 -9.58 23.48 8.86
N LYS A 204 -8.99 24.61 9.19
CA LYS A 204 -7.70 25.08 8.68
C LYS A 204 -6.81 25.44 9.86
N VAL A 205 -5.80 24.61 10.13
CA VAL A 205 -4.90 24.79 11.26
C VAL A 205 -3.50 25.13 10.76
N ASP A 206 -3.09 26.38 10.95
CA ASP A 206 -1.73 26.82 10.63
C ASP A 206 -0.74 26.31 11.66
N PHE A 207 0.38 25.75 11.21
CA PHE A 207 1.46 25.31 12.09
C PHE A 207 2.83 25.72 11.57
N ARG A 208 3.81 25.74 12.49
CA ARG A 208 5.21 26.03 12.21
C ARG A 208 6.10 24.93 12.73
N LEU A 209 7.21 24.70 12.03
CA LEU A 209 8.18 23.70 12.37
C LEU A 209 9.54 24.31 12.69
N SER A 210 10.30 23.64 13.55
CA SER A 210 11.67 23.99 13.87
C SER A 210 12.52 22.73 14.00
N THR A 211 13.84 22.85 13.86
CA THR A 211 14.78 21.75 14.11
C THR A 211 15.00 21.48 15.60
N THR A 212 14.38 22.26 16.50
CA THR A 212 14.47 22.05 17.94
C THR A 212 13.43 21.01 18.36
N LYS A 213 13.91 19.81 18.73
CA LYS A 213 13.07 18.76 19.31
C LYS A 213 12.46 19.23 20.64
N PRO A 214 11.12 19.24 20.78
CA PRO A 214 10.47 19.58 22.05
C PRO A 214 10.85 18.58 23.17
N ALA A 215 10.96 19.07 24.41
CA ALA A 215 11.48 18.27 25.54
C ALA A 215 10.56 17.11 25.96
N ASP A 216 9.28 17.22 25.65
CA ASP A 216 8.23 16.23 25.86
C ASP A 216 8.21 15.13 24.78
N VAL A 217 8.88 15.35 23.64
CA VAL A 217 9.01 14.37 22.55
C VAL A 217 10.09 13.36 22.90
N LYS A 218 9.67 12.17 23.36
CA LYS A 218 10.55 11.04 23.67
C LYS A 218 10.54 10.01 22.56
N THR A 219 11.70 9.75 21.99
CA THR A 219 11.88 8.67 21.02
C THR A 219 12.29 7.37 21.71
N LEU A 220 11.83 6.26 21.15
CA LEU A 220 12.12 4.89 21.57
C LEU A 220 13.03 4.23 20.53
N PRO A 221 14.01 3.41 20.96
CA PRO A 221 14.92 2.76 20.02
C PRO A 221 14.19 1.71 19.19
N VAL A 222 14.42 1.73 17.87
CA VAL A 222 14.00 0.67 16.96
C VAL A 222 15.06 -0.42 16.94
N VAL A 223 14.63 -1.68 17.09
CA VAL A 223 15.51 -2.84 17.03
C VAL A 223 15.18 -3.67 15.81
N GLU A 224 16.14 -3.74 14.89
CA GLU A 224 16.08 -4.59 13.70
C GLU A 224 16.05 -6.08 14.07
N SER A 225 15.36 -6.86 13.25
CA SER A 225 15.11 -8.29 13.37
C SER A 225 15.39 -8.97 12.02
N THR A 226 15.71 -10.26 12.09
CA THR A 226 15.88 -11.12 10.91
C THR A 226 15.01 -12.37 11.03
N ALA A 227 13.96 -12.33 11.84
CA ALA A 227 13.06 -13.45 12.01
C ALA A 227 12.22 -13.64 10.75
N GLU A 228 12.17 -14.87 10.26
CA GLU A 228 11.45 -15.29 9.07
C GLU A 228 10.51 -16.43 9.46
N SER A 229 9.37 -16.52 8.79
CA SER A 229 8.44 -17.61 8.97
C SER A 229 9.05 -18.94 8.52
N THR A 230 8.76 -19.97 9.29
CA THR A 230 8.88 -21.36 8.87
C THR A 230 7.48 -21.88 8.60
N ALA A 231 7.29 -22.60 7.50
CA ALA A 231 6.02 -23.22 7.19
C ALA A 231 6.12 -24.74 7.36
N ALA A 232 5.23 -25.34 8.14
CA ALA A 232 5.23 -26.79 8.35
C ALA A 232 4.76 -27.56 7.09
N VAL A 233 3.94 -26.93 6.24
CA VAL A 233 3.35 -27.53 5.03
C VAL A 233 3.46 -26.54 3.86
N GLY A 234 4.65 -26.44 3.25
CA GLY A 234 4.91 -25.53 2.12
C GLY A 234 4.74 -24.05 2.48
N ASP A 235 5.52 -23.16 1.88
CA ASP A 235 5.34 -21.72 2.11
C ASP A 235 4.16 -21.14 1.30
N ASN A 236 3.52 -21.94 0.44
CA ASN A 236 2.51 -21.53 -0.53
C ASN A 236 2.92 -20.29 -1.33
N GLY A 237 4.23 -20.13 -1.55
CA GLY A 237 4.77 -18.96 -2.23
C GLY A 237 4.74 -17.67 -1.41
N VAL A 238 4.53 -17.74 -0.10
CA VAL A 238 4.54 -16.62 0.84
C VAL A 238 5.57 -16.83 1.94
N LYS A 239 6.46 -15.84 2.13
CA LYS A 239 7.31 -15.74 3.31
C LYS A 239 6.92 -14.52 4.12
N ILE A 240 7.02 -14.63 5.44
CA ILE A 240 6.65 -13.56 6.37
C ILE A 240 7.89 -13.21 7.17
N PHE A 241 8.24 -11.94 7.22
CA PHE A 241 9.41 -11.46 7.94
C PHE A 241 9.02 -10.49 9.04
N ILE A 242 9.74 -10.54 10.15
CA ILE A 242 9.74 -9.46 11.14
C ILE A 242 11.01 -8.67 10.92
N ASP A 243 10.83 -7.42 10.49
CA ASP A 243 11.91 -6.52 10.15
C ASP A 243 12.41 -5.79 11.38
N LYS A 244 11.50 -5.35 12.25
CA LYS A 244 11.84 -4.48 13.38
C LYS A 244 10.81 -4.53 14.48
N SER A 245 11.26 -4.16 15.67
CA SER A 245 10.40 -4.05 16.85
C SER A 245 10.80 -2.89 17.74
N VAL A 246 9.84 -2.42 18.53
CA VAL A 246 9.99 -1.30 19.46
C VAL A 246 9.40 -1.72 20.80
N ALA A 247 10.15 -1.52 21.88
CA ALA A 247 9.61 -1.68 23.24
C ALA A 247 8.79 -0.44 23.61
N LEU A 248 7.48 -0.61 23.83
CA LEU A 248 6.56 0.42 24.32
C LEU A 248 6.49 0.36 25.85
N ASP A 249 5.68 1.21 26.49
CA ASP A 249 5.49 1.14 27.96
C ASP A 249 4.63 -0.06 28.38
N ASP A 250 3.64 -0.43 27.57
CA ASP A 250 2.64 -1.47 27.82
C ASP A 250 2.85 -2.77 27.01
N GLY A 251 3.90 -2.83 26.19
CA GLY A 251 4.11 -3.96 25.30
C GLY A 251 5.22 -3.74 24.27
N TYR A 252 5.01 -4.29 23.08
CA TYR A 252 5.93 -4.14 21.95
C TYR A 252 5.16 -3.84 20.67
N MET A 253 5.72 -3.00 19.82
CA MET A 253 5.28 -2.88 18.43
C MET A 253 6.21 -3.72 17.55
N ILE A 254 5.65 -4.53 16.66
CA ILE A 254 6.38 -5.38 15.72
C ILE A 254 5.96 -4.97 14.30
N TYR A 255 6.94 -4.77 13.44
CA TYR A 255 6.76 -4.47 12.02
C TYR A 255 7.39 -5.56 11.18
N GLY A 256 6.72 -5.88 10.08
CA GLY A 256 7.18 -6.90 9.16
C GLY A 256 6.64 -6.71 7.77
N HIS A 257 6.99 -7.63 6.89
CA HIS A 257 6.49 -7.68 5.53
C HIS A 257 6.24 -9.11 5.04
N PHE A 258 5.48 -9.20 3.96
CA PHE A 258 5.23 -10.39 3.18
C PHE A 258 6.09 -10.37 1.92
N ASP A 259 6.80 -11.46 1.63
CA ASP A 259 7.43 -11.70 0.34
C ASP A 259 6.56 -12.68 -0.44
N LEU A 260 6.01 -12.20 -1.56
CA LEU A 260 5.06 -12.93 -2.39
C LEU A 260 5.77 -13.37 -3.67
N SER A 261 5.93 -14.67 -3.84
CA SER A 261 6.61 -15.24 -5.01
C SER A 261 5.76 -15.22 -6.29
N ASN A 262 4.44 -15.11 -6.17
CA ASN A 262 3.55 -15.01 -7.33
C ASN A 262 3.50 -13.56 -7.83
N PRO A 263 3.91 -13.28 -9.08
CA PRO A 263 3.97 -11.91 -9.61
C PRO A 263 2.59 -11.26 -9.77
N ASN A 264 1.51 -12.04 -9.78
CA ASN A 264 0.15 -11.51 -9.86
C ASN A 264 -0.42 -11.11 -8.49
N TRP A 265 0.25 -11.46 -7.38
CA TRP A 265 -0.22 -11.10 -6.04
C TRP A 265 0.30 -9.71 -5.69
N SER A 266 -0.60 -8.75 -5.63
CA SER A 266 -0.26 -7.36 -5.37
C SER A 266 -0.18 -7.05 -3.88
N ARG A 267 -0.97 -7.76 -3.06
CA ARG A 267 -1.12 -7.48 -1.63
C ARG A 267 -1.43 -8.72 -0.81
N ALA A 268 -0.90 -8.75 0.40
CA ALA A 268 -1.24 -9.74 1.42
C ALA A 268 -1.51 -9.03 2.76
N ASP A 269 -2.53 -9.50 3.48
CA ASP A 269 -2.89 -9.00 4.81
C ASP A 269 -3.29 -10.17 5.72
N PHE A 270 -3.24 -9.93 7.03
CA PHE A 270 -3.92 -10.81 7.97
C PHE A 270 -5.45 -10.68 7.78
N ASN A 271 -6.17 -11.76 8.04
CA ASN A 271 -7.62 -11.76 7.92
C ASN A 271 -8.22 -11.06 9.15
N TYR A 272 -8.70 -9.82 8.97
CA TYR A 272 -9.37 -9.03 9.99
C TYR A 272 -10.88 -9.15 9.83
N THR A 273 -11.57 -9.73 10.82
CA THR A 273 -13.03 -9.58 10.94
C THR A 273 -13.36 -9.13 12.36
N GLU A 274 -14.10 -8.03 12.50
CA GLU A 274 -14.73 -7.57 13.75
C GLU A 274 -13.80 -7.66 14.98
N LEU A 275 -12.65 -6.99 14.91
CA LEU A 275 -11.73 -6.81 16.05
C LEU A 275 -11.03 -8.08 16.57
N ARG A 276 -10.98 -9.18 15.79
CA ARG A 276 -10.14 -10.35 16.13
C ARG A 276 -9.30 -10.79 14.94
N TYR A 277 -8.00 -10.97 15.20
CA TYR A 277 -7.14 -11.79 14.35
C TYR A 277 -7.60 -13.24 14.43
N LYS A 278 -8.46 -13.66 13.51
CA LYS A 278 -8.76 -15.09 13.40
C LYS A 278 -7.56 -15.86 12.85
N SER A 279 -6.77 -15.20 12.00
CA SER A 279 -5.69 -15.85 11.29
C SER A 279 -4.31 -15.68 11.92
N LEU A 280 -4.18 -14.89 12.99
CA LEU A 280 -2.90 -14.64 13.68
C LEU A 280 -3.07 -14.82 15.19
N SER A 281 -2.21 -15.63 15.80
CA SER A 281 -2.14 -15.82 17.26
C SER A 281 -0.69 -15.74 17.74
N ALA A 282 -0.50 -15.44 19.03
CA ALA A 282 0.81 -15.37 19.65
C ALA A 282 0.87 -16.22 20.91
N GLN A 283 1.94 -17.00 21.07
CA GLN A 283 2.20 -17.81 22.27
C GLN A 283 3.62 -17.62 22.74
N ASP A 284 3.82 -17.58 24.05
CA ASP A 284 5.16 -17.52 24.64
C ASP A 284 5.81 -18.92 24.71
N ALA A 285 7.08 -19.00 25.11
CA ALA A 285 7.84 -20.24 25.21
C ALA A 285 7.29 -21.23 26.25
N ALA A 286 6.42 -20.79 27.17
CA ALA A 286 5.71 -21.64 28.12
C ALA A 286 4.35 -22.13 27.58
N GLY A 287 3.97 -21.73 26.35
CA GLY A 287 2.69 -22.03 25.74
C GLY A 287 1.54 -21.14 26.22
N LYS A 288 1.84 -20.02 26.88
CA LYS A 288 0.83 -19.03 27.29
C LYS A 288 0.46 -18.18 26.07
N GLU A 289 -0.83 -18.08 25.78
CA GLU A 289 -1.34 -17.17 24.75
C GLU A 289 -1.14 -15.70 25.17
N ILE A 290 -0.67 -14.89 24.22
CA ILE A 290 -0.36 -13.47 24.39
C ILE A 290 -1.27 -12.67 23.47
N THR A 291 -1.95 -11.68 24.05
CA THR A 291 -2.83 -10.77 23.30
C THR A 291 -2.02 -9.93 22.32
N ILE A 292 -2.55 -9.82 21.10
CA ILE A 292 -2.02 -8.97 20.03
C ILE A 292 -3.14 -8.11 19.43
N GLU A 293 -2.79 -6.92 19.00
CA GLU A 293 -3.70 -5.92 18.43
C GLU A 293 -3.15 -5.40 17.08
N PRO A 294 -4.04 -4.98 16.14
CA PRO A 294 -3.66 -4.24 14.94
C PRO A 294 -2.74 -3.08 15.27
N GLY A 295 -1.57 -3.09 14.64
CA GLY A 295 -0.67 -1.94 14.61
C GLY A 295 -0.88 -1.14 13.34
N ASP A 296 -0.60 0.16 13.41
CA ASP A 296 -0.52 1.00 12.22
C ASP A 296 0.72 0.65 11.40
N VAL A 297 0.50 0.26 10.16
CA VAL A 297 1.57 0.15 9.17
C VAL A 297 2.09 1.56 8.86
N ILE A 298 3.40 1.76 8.99
CA ILE A 298 4.05 3.02 8.63
C ILE A 298 4.58 2.88 7.22
N ARG A 299 4.27 3.83 6.33
CA ARG A 299 4.85 3.86 4.98
C ARG A 299 6.32 4.21 5.09
N ASP A 300 7.19 3.26 4.79
CA ASP A 300 8.59 3.58 4.51
C ASP A 300 8.65 4.11 3.07
N ALA A 301 9.01 5.39 2.89
CA ALA A 301 9.11 6.03 1.59
C ALA A 301 10.20 5.42 0.68
N LYS A 302 11.06 4.53 1.20
CA LYS A 302 12.22 3.97 0.47
C LYS A 302 12.32 2.45 0.44
N GLY A 303 11.42 1.68 1.08
CA GLY A 303 11.77 0.29 1.41
C GLY A 303 10.72 -0.80 1.23
N ILE A 304 9.47 -0.58 1.65
CA ILE A 304 8.48 -1.66 1.69
C ILE A 304 7.27 -1.24 0.89
N ASN A 305 6.88 -2.07 -0.08
CA ASN A 305 5.60 -1.92 -0.73
C ASN A 305 4.55 -1.99 0.37
N VAL A 306 3.83 -0.89 0.64
CA VAL A 306 2.92 -0.77 1.79
C VAL A 306 1.87 -1.88 1.76
N ASP A 307 1.54 -2.31 0.56
CA ASP A 307 0.63 -3.41 0.25
C ASP A 307 1.15 -4.79 0.71
N GLN A 308 2.38 -4.87 1.20
CA GLN A 308 3.01 -6.08 1.72
C GLN A 308 3.55 -5.87 3.14
N ALA A 309 3.32 -4.72 3.77
CA ALA A 309 3.79 -4.44 5.11
C ALA A 309 2.70 -4.70 6.15
N PHE A 310 3.10 -5.12 7.35
CA PHE A 310 2.19 -5.25 8.49
C PHE A 310 2.80 -4.69 9.79
N ALA A 311 1.92 -4.37 10.73
CA ALA A 311 2.30 -4.00 12.09
C ALA A 311 1.35 -4.65 13.09
N ILE A 312 1.90 -5.12 14.21
CA ILE A 312 1.14 -5.71 15.30
C ILE A 312 1.66 -5.18 16.64
N LYS A 313 0.75 -4.92 17.58
CA LYS A 313 1.07 -4.58 18.96
C LYS A 313 0.92 -5.81 19.82
N VAL A 314 1.99 -6.22 20.50
CA VAL A 314 1.97 -7.25 21.55
C VAL A 314 1.63 -6.58 22.88
N VAL A 315 0.48 -6.91 23.47
CA VAL A 315 -0.04 -6.25 24.68
C VAL A 315 0.44 -6.98 25.94
N ALA A 316 1.75 -7.21 26.02
CA ALA A 316 2.39 -7.81 27.18
C ALA A 316 3.89 -7.52 27.21
N LYS A 317 4.43 -7.26 28.40
CA LYS A 317 5.88 -7.25 28.67
C LYS A 317 6.36 -8.51 29.38
N ASP A 318 5.51 -9.08 30.22
CA ASP A 318 5.84 -10.21 31.07
C ASP A 318 5.39 -11.52 30.41
N PHE A 319 6.20 -12.00 29.48
CA PHE A 319 6.04 -13.31 28.85
C PHE A 319 7.38 -14.04 28.75
N SER A 320 7.33 -15.37 28.63
CA SER A 320 8.54 -16.18 28.48
C SER A 320 9.00 -16.15 27.03
N ALA A 321 10.06 -15.42 26.70
CA ALA A 321 10.59 -15.39 25.34
C ALA A 321 11.20 -16.74 24.89
N PRO A 322 11.23 -17.06 23.57
CA PRO A 322 10.70 -16.28 22.45
C PRO A 322 9.18 -16.32 22.35
N LEU A 323 8.60 -15.36 21.63
CA LEU A 323 7.20 -15.37 21.22
C LEU A 323 7.07 -16.09 19.87
N THR A 324 6.15 -17.03 19.76
CA THR A 324 5.79 -17.67 18.49
C THR A 324 4.54 -17.03 17.95
N LEU A 325 4.66 -16.36 16.79
CA LEU A 325 3.51 -15.92 15.99
C LEU A 325 3.08 -17.07 15.08
N HIS A 326 1.80 -17.40 15.10
CA HIS A 326 1.22 -18.44 14.26
C HIS A 326 0.17 -17.84 13.33
N VAL A 327 0.35 -18.04 12.02
CA VAL A 327 -0.53 -17.55 10.96
C VAL A 327 -1.19 -18.72 10.24
N SER A 328 -2.52 -18.81 10.28
CA SER A 328 -3.31 -19.91 9.67
C SER A 328 -3.81 -19.62 8.26
N ASP A 329 -3.96 -18.34 7.92
CA ASP A 329 -4.44 -17.90 6.62
C ASP A 329 -4.08 -16.43 6.38
N LEU A 330 -3.99 -16.07 5.11
CA LEU A 330 -3.73 -14.71 4.64
C LEU A 330 -4.81 -14.30 3.64
N TRP A 331 -5.23 -13.05 3.74
CA TRP A 331 -6.03 -12.41 2.71
C TRP A 331 -5.11 -11.96 1.58
N ILE A 332 -5.30 -12.50 0.38
CA ILE A 332 -4.49 -12.16 -0.80
C ILE A 332 -5.35 -11.35 -1.77
N THR A 333 -4.79 -10.25 -2.26
CA THR A 333 -5.31 -9.56 -3.44
C THR A 333 -4.38 -9.83 -4.61
N ALA A 334 -4.97 -10.33 -5.69
CA ALA A 334 -4.29 -10.60 -6.95
C ALA A 334 -4.84 -9.68 -8.04
N ILE A 335 -3.95 -9.15 -8.88
CA ILE A 335 -4.30 -8.33 -10.04
C ILE A 335 -3.74 -9.06 -11.28
N TYR A 336 -4.60 -9.26 -12.27
CA TYR A 336 -4.29 -10.02 -13.47
C TYR A 336 -4.26 -9.11 -14.68
N ASP A 337 -3.17 -9.20 -15.45
CA ASP A 337 -2.99 -8.55 -16.75
C ASP A 337 -3.67 -7.17 -16.86
N PRO A 338 -3.20 -6.16 -16.10
CA PRO A 338 -3.84 -4.85 -16.07
C PRO A 338 -3.81 -4.15 -17.43
N GLU A 339 -2.89 -4.53 -18.33
CA GLU A 339 -2.81 -3.99 -19.69
C GLU A 339 -3.94 -4.50 -20.59
N ASN A 340 -4.35 -5.77 -20.42
CA ASN A 340 -5.43 -6.38 -21.22
C ASN A 340 -6.75 -6.53 -20.46
N PHE A 341 -6.82 -5.89 -19.29
CA PHE A 341 -7.89 -6.07 -18.32
C PHE A 341 -8.12 -7.57 -18.09
N GLY A 342 -7.27 -8.20 -17.29
CA GLY A 342 -7.54 -9.54 -16.80
C GLY A 342 -7.19 -10.70 -17.73
N ILE A 343 -7.24 -11.90 -17.17
CA ILE A 343 -6.95 -13.16 -17.86
C ILE A 343 -8.25 -13.89 -18.25
N PRO A 344 -8.32 -14.55 -19.42
CA PRO A 344 -9.51 -15.27 -19.86
C PRO A 344 -9.77 -16.52 -19.01
N VAL A 345 -11.01 -16.71 -18.57
CA VAL A 345 -11.43 -17.88 -17.78
C VAL A 345 -12.26 -18.86 -18.62
N PHE A 346 -13.24 -18.35 -19.36
CA PHE A 346 -14.06 -19.15 -20.29
C PHE A 346 -14.68 -18.28 -21.39
N SER A 347 -15.18 -18.93 -22.43
CA SER A 347 -15.87 -18.28 -23.54
C SER A 347 -17.16 -19.02 -23.87
N PHE A 348 -18.16 -18.29 -24.36
CA PHE A 348 -19.44 -18.84 -24.79
C PHE A 348 -19.98 -18.02 -25.99
N ASP A 349 -20.90 -18.59 -26.75
CA ASP A 349 -21.57 -17.88 -27.85
C ASP A 349 -22.89 -17.30 -27.34
N ALA A 350 -22.92 -15.98 -27.15
CA ALA A 350 -24.09 -15.24 -26.71
C ALA A 350 -25.13 -15.04 -27.84
N GLY A 351 -24.77 -15.38 -29.08
CA GLY A 351 -25.55 -15.03 -30.26
C GLY A 351 -25.50 -13.53 -30.57
N ALA A 352 -26.18 -13.10 -31.62
CA ALA A 352 -26.08 -11.71 -32.10
C ALA A 352 -26.83 -10.67 -31.25
N ASP A 353 -27.79 -11.09 -30.43
CA ASP A 353 -28.67 -10.18 -29.67
C ASP A 353 -29.16 -10.84 -28.36
N PRO A 354 -28.30 -10.95 -27.34
CA PRO A 354 -28.63 -11.60 -26.07
C PRO A 354 -29.76 -10.87 -25.32
N GLN A 355 -30.79 -11.61 -24.90
CA GLN A 355 -31.98 -11.06 -24.24
C GLN A 355 -32.03 -11.37 -22.75
N VAL A 356 -32.67 -10.49 -21.97
CA VAL A 356 -32.87 -10.66 -20.52
C VAL A 356 -33.58 -12.00 -20.24
N GLY A 357 -33.07 -12.75 -19.27
CA GLY A 357 -33.53 -14.09 -18.90
C GLY A 357 -32.98 -15.22 -19.80
N GLN A 358 -32.19 -14.91 -20.83
CA GLN A 358 -31.44 -15.92 -21.58
C GLN A 358 -30.27 -16.43 -20.73
N SER A 359 -30.05 -17.73 -20.76
CA SER A 359 -28.97 -18.38 -20.01
C SER A 359 -28.20 -19.41 -20.83
N TRP A 360 -26.95 -19.64 -20.43
CA TRP A 360 -26.05 -20.61 -21.03
C TRP A 360 -25.38 -21.45 -19.94
N GLU A 361 -25.34 -22.76 -20.16
CA GLU A 361 -24.55 -23.67 -19.33
C GLU A 361 -23.07 -23.58 -19.72
N ILE A 362 -22.22 -23.38 -18.72
CA ILE A 362 -20.76 -23.30 -18.86
C ILE A 362 -20.11 -24.60 -18.41
N ASN A 363 -20.45 -25.05 -17.19
CA ASN A 363 -19.97 -26.29 -16.54
C ASN A 363 -18.46 -26.52 -16.72
N LYS A 364 -17.66 -25.51 -16.36
CA LYS A 364 -16.21 -25.52 -16.59
C LYS A 364 -15.44 -25.21 -15.30
N GLU A 365 -14.58 -26.15 -14.90
CA GLU A 365 -13.58 -25.91 -13.86
C GLU A 365 -12.39 -25.13 -14.45
N VAL A 366 -12.00 -24.04 -13.81
CA VAL A 366 -10.84 -23.21 -14.17
C VAL A 366 -9.94 -23.10 -12.95
N ASP A 367 -8.63 -23.18 -13.17
CA ASP A 367 -7.60 -22.96 -12.16
C ASP A 367 -7.09 -21.51 -12.28
N VAL A 368 -7.28 -20.72 -11.22
CA VAL A 368 -6.78 -19.36 -11.08
C VAL A 368 -5.81 -19.34 -9.90
N ASN A 369 -4.51 -19.39 -10.18
CA ASN A 369 -3.44 -19.38 -9.16
C ASN A 369 -3.57 -20.49 -8.10
N GLY A 370 -3.96 -21.70 -8.50
CA GLY A 370 -4.16 -22.84 -7.60
C GLY A 370 -5.56 -22.92 -7.01
N ILE A 371 -6.41 -21.91 -7.24
CA ILE A 371 -7.81 -21.89 -6.83
C ILE A 371 -8.64 -22.46 -7.96
N LYS A 372 -9.30 -23.58 -7.69
CA LYS A 372 -10.21 -24.21 -8.65
C LYS A 372 -11.60 -23.62 -8.49
N ILE A 373 -12.13 -23.07 -9.58
CA ILE A 373 -13.43 -22.41 -9.63
C ILE A 373 -14.29 -23.13 -10.66
N ASP A 374 -15.44 -23.65 -10.23
CA ASP A 374 -16.44 -24.26 -11.11
C ASP A 374 -17.42 -23.20 -11.63
N PHE A 375 -17.31 -22.81 -12.90
CA PHE A 375 -18.26 -21.90 -13.55
C PHE A 375 -19.42 -22.71 -14.12
N GLN A 376 -20.62 -22.51 -13.58
CA GLN A 376 -21.77 -23.35 -13.89
C GLN A 376 -22.62 -22.78 -15.02
N ALA A 377 -23.02 -21.52 -14.88
CA ALA A 377 -23.94 -20.89 -15.81
C ALA A 377 -23.70 -19.38 -15.91
N ILE A 378 -24.20 -18.79 -17.00
CA ILE A 378 -24.28 -17.35 -17.18
C ILE A 378 -25.71 -16.99 -17.62
N GLU A 379 -26.24 -15.89 -17.11
CA GLU A 379 -27.59 -15.38 -17.38
C GLU A 379 -27.54 -13.89 -17.72
N VAL A 380 -28.37 -13.45 -18.67
CA VAL A 380 -28.60 -12.02 -18.89
C VAL A 380 -29.56 -11.47 -17.85
N VAL A 381 -29.09 -10.51 -17.06
CA VAL A 381 -29.88 -9.81 -16.04
C VAL A 381 -30.09 -8.34 -16.41
N GLN A 382 -31.03 -7.70 -15.72
CA GLN A 382 -31.32 -6.28 -15.90
C GLN A 382 -31.72 -5.66 -14.57
N GLU A 383 -31.20 -4.46 -14.29
CA GLU A 383 -31.49 -3.69 -13.08
C GLU A 383 -31.80 -2.22 -13.41
N SER A 384 -32.54 -1.55 -12.53
CA SER A 384 -32.80 -0.12 -12.61
C SER A 384 -31.56 0.69 -12.20
N SER A 385 -31.19 1.70 -13.00
CA SER A 385 -30.06 2.58 -12.73
C SER A 385 -30.35 3.59 -11.59
N ASP A 386 -30.62 3.12 -10.37
CA ASP A 386 -30.93 4.00 -9.23
C ASP A 386 -29.68 4.66 -8.60
N GLN A 387 -28.51 4.54 -9.23
CA GLN A 387 -27.22 5.05 -8.76
C GLN A 387 -26.91 6.50 -9.21
N GLY A 388 -27.93 7.31 -9.56
CA GLY A 388 -27.74 8.70 -10.00
C GLY A 388 -27.07 8.88 -11.36
N ARG A 389 -27.03 7.81 -12.18
CA ARG A 389 -26.55 7.79 -13.56
C ARG A 389 -27.75 7.78 -14.52
N ASP A 390 -27.54 8.19 -15.77
CA ASP A 390 -28.56 8.43 -16.79
C ASP A 390 -29.76 7.46 -16.71
N GLU A 391 -30.99 8.01 -16.73
CA GLU A 391 -32.25 7.24 -16.61
C GLU A 391 -32.31 6.07 -17.63
N GLY A 392 -32.05 4.83 -17.19
CA GLY A 392 -32.05 3.67 -18.06
C GLY A 392 -32.03 2.33 -17.30
N LEU A 393 -32.47 1.25 -17.95
CA LEU A 393 -32.26 -0.10 -17.43
C LEU A 393 -30.92 -0.62 -17.96
N GLU A 394 -29.99 -0.97 -17.08
CA GLU A 394 -28.72 -1.56 -17.49
C GLU A 394 -28.82 -3.07 -17.56
N LYS A 395 -28.30 -3.65 -18.65
CA LYS A 395 -28.23 -5.10 -18.82
C LYS A 395 -26.85 -5.59 -18.40
N GLY A 396 -26.81 -6.76 -17.78
CA GLY A 396 -25.59 -7.38 -17.31
C GLY A 396 -25.52 -8.87 -17.57
N TYR A 397 -24.34 -9.44 -17.35
CA TYR A 397 -24.13 -10.88 -17.27
C TYR A 397 -23.97 -11.27 -15.81
N ALA A 398 -24.83 -12.17 -15.34
CA ALA A 398 -24.72 -12.82 -14.04
C ALA A 398 -24.12 -14.21 -14.21
N ILE A 399 -22.97 -14.46 -13.60
CA ILE A 399 -22.25 -15.72 -13.60
C ILE A 399 -22.56 -16.45 -12.30
N THR A 400 -23.05 -17.67 -12.41
CA THR A 400 -23.24 -18.59 -11.29
C THR A 400 -21.98 -19.42 -11.11
N VAL A 401 -21.41 -19.37 -9.92
CA VAL A 401 -20.23 -20.14 -9.52
C VAL A 401 -20.67 -21.27 -8.59
N GLY A 402 -20.18 -22.46 -8.91
CA GLY A 402 -20.41 -23.67 -8.16
C GLY A 402 -19.42 -23.81 -7.01
N LYS A 403 -18.70 -24.93 -6.99
CA LYS A 403 -17.71 -25.18 -5.95
C LYS A 403 -16.42 -24.40 -6.23
N ILE A 404 -15.90 -23.75 -5.18
CA ILE A 404 -14.56 -23.18 -5.14
C ILE A 404 -13.69 -24.05 -4.23
N SER A 405 -12.42 -24.27 -4.57
CA SER A 405 -11.51 -25.08 -3.73
C SER A 405 -11.19 -24.43 -2.40
N GLU A 406 -11.21 -23.09 -2.34
CA GLU A 406 -10.97 -22.27 -1.16
C GLU A 406 -12.28 -21.80 -0.50
N GLY A 407 -12.20 -21.46 0.78
CA GLY A 407 -13.36 -21.08 1.59
C GLY A 407 -13.94 -19.70 1.27
N TYR A 408 -13.21 -18.84 0.55
CA TYR A 408 -13.66 -17.52 0.14
C TYR A 408 -12.95 -17.07 -1.15
N PHE A 409 -13.72 -16.47 -2.06
CA PHE A 409 -13.23 -15.81 -3.26
C PHE A 409 -14.16 -14.67 -3.67
N SER A 410 -13.61 -13.52 -4.04
CA SER A 410 -14.32 -12.41 -4.69
C SER A 410 -13.41 -11.76 -5.74
N GLY A 411 -13.92 -10.83 -6.53
CA GLY A 411 -13.14 -10.13 -7.53
C GLY A 411 -13.94 -9.66 -8.73
N SER A 412 -13.27 -8.98 -9.65
CA SER A 412 -13.89 -8.44 -10.87
C SER A 412 -13.92 -9.44 -12.03
N TYR A 413 -15.10 -9.59 -12.62
CA TYR A 413 -15.32 -10.44 -13.80
C TYR A 413 -15.99 -9.64 -14.90
N PHE A 414 -15.40 -9.60 -16.08
CA PHE A 414 -16.04 -8.95 -17.22
C PHE A 414 -15.86 -9.77 -18.47
N CYS A 415 -16.86 -9.66 -19.33
CA CYS A 415 -17.00 -10.42 -20.54
C CYS A 415 -16.86 -9.46 -21.71
N GLN A 416 -16.10 -9.88 -22.72
CA GLN A 416 -15.80 -9.11 -23.91
C GLN A 416 -16.18 -9.93 -25.13
N GLY A 417 -16.85 -9.30 -26.09
CA GLY A 417 -17.28 -9.91 -27.35
C GLY A 417 -17.42 -8.83 -28.41
N ASP A 418 -18.29 -9.09 -29.38
CA ASP A 418 -18.68 -8.08 -30.35
C ASP A 418 -19.54 -6.99 -29.70
N GLY A 419 -19.57 -5.81 -30.32
CA GLY A 419 -20.33 -4.64 -29.86
C GLY A 419 -19.49 -3.61 -29.08
N ASP A 420 -20.13 -2.49 -28.72
CA ASP A 420 -19.51 -1.37 -28.01
C ASP A 420 -19.73 -1.42 -26.49
N GLY A 421 -20.23 -2.55 -25.98
CA GLY A 421 -20.53 -2.76 -24.56
C GLY A 421 -19.29 -2.64 -23.70
N LYS A 422 -19.30 -1.69 -22.74
CA LYS A 422 -18.20 -1.47 -21.80
C LYS A 422 -18.63 -1.87 -20.39
N PRO A 423 -17.82 -2.64 -19.65
CA PRO A 423 -18.11 -2.91 -18.25
C PRO A 423 -18.20 -1.58 -17.50
N ASP A 424 -19.28 -1.39 -16.75
CA ASP A 424 -19.55 -0.16 -16.00
C ASP A 424 -19.37 -0.42 -14.51
N TYR A 425 -20.27 -1.21 -13.93
CA TYR A 425 -20.20 -1.61 -12.52
C TYR A 425 -20.61 -3.07 -12.36
N GLY A 426 -20.22 -3.63 -11.23
CA GLY A 426 -20.55 -5.01 -10.89
C GLY A 426 -20.04 -5.35 -9.50
N GLU A 427 -20.57 -6.43 -8.98
CA GLU A 427 -20.17 -7.00 -7.71
C GLU A 427 -20.20 -8.53 -7.83
N GLY A 428 -19.32 -9.20 -7.11
CA GLY A 428 -19.50 -10.62 -6.92
C GLY A 428 -18.64 -11.22 -5.83
N SER A 429 -19.19 -12.26 -5.24
CA SER A 429 -18.54 -13.04 -4.20
C SER A 429 -19.00 -14.48 -4.32
N SER A 430 -18.07 -15.42 -4.13
CA SER A 430 -18.17 -16.87 -3.82
C SER A 430 -19.18 -17.76 -4.57
N ASP A 431 -20.40 -17.30 -4.85
CA ASP A 431 -21.47 -18.02 -5.54
C ASP A 431 -22.02 -17.27 -6.77
N LYS A 432 -21.89 -15.94 -6.81
CA LYS A 432 -22.42 -15.15 -7.93
C LYS A 432 -21.56 -13.92 -8.23
N PHE A 433 -21.33 -13.68 -9.53
CA PHE A 433 -20.72 -12.46 -10.04
C PHE A 433 -21.66 -11.80 -11.04
N ILE A 434 -21.89 -10.50 -10.91
CA ILE A 434 -22.75 -9.74 -11.81
C ILE A 434 -22.00 -8.51 -12.27
N TYR A 435 -21.96 -8.30 -13.59
CA TYR A 435 -21.43 -7.07 -14.18
C TYR A 435 -22.38 -6.51 -15.23
N TYR A 436 -22.61 -5.21 -15.16
CA TYR A 436 -23.45 -4.43 -16.04
C TYR A 436 -22.62 -3.67 -17.07
N TYR A 437 -23.22 -3.43 -18.24
CA TYR A 437 -22.54 -2.84 -19.39
C TYR A 437 -23.25 -1.61 -19.90
N SER A 438 -22.48 -0.52 -20.04
CA SER A 438 -22.89 0.67 -20.76
C SER A 438 -22.70 0.48 -22.27
N GLY A 439 -23.63 1.01 -23.08
CA GLY A 439 -23.58 0.87 -24.55
C GLY A 439 -24.12 -0.45 -25.10
N GLY A 440 -24.68 -1.31 -24.25
CA GLY A 440 -25.27 -2.60 -24.63
C GLY A 440 -24.44 -3.81 -24.18
N LEU A 441 -25.00 -5.02 -24.28
CA LEU A 441 -24.30 -6.23 -23.90
C LEU A 441 -23.27 -6.64 -24.96
N PRO A 442 -22.08 -7.10 -24.54
CA PRO A 442 -21.19 -7.85 -25.41
C PRO A 442 -21.92 -9.08 -26.00
N HIS A 443 -21.79 -9.30 -27.30
CA HIS A 443 -22.52 -10.36 -28.01
C HIS A 443 -21.59 -11.19 -28.94
N GLY A 444 -22.15 -12.15 -29.66
CA GLY A 444 -21.39 -13.08 -30.50
C GLY A 444 -20.52 -14.02 -29.67
N GLN A 445 -19.27 -14.22 -30.08
CA GLN A 445 -18.31 -15.00 -29.29
C GLN A 445 -17.80 -14.16 -28.12
N VAL A 446 -18.36 -14.40 -26.93
CA VAL A 446 -18.02 -13.68 -25.71
C VAL A 446 -16.96 -14.46 -24.92
N THR A 447 -15.96 -13.76 -24.40
CA THR A 447 -14.92 -14.29 -23.50
C THR A 447 -14.96 -13.54 -22.19
N CYS A 448 -15.19 -14.27 -21.10
CA CYS A 448 -15.15 -13.74 -19.75
C CYS A 448 -13.73 -13.82 -19.19
N LYS A 449 -13.33 -12.77 -18.50
CA LYS A 449 -12.02 -12.54 -17.92
C LYS A 449 -12.14 -12.19 -16.44
N ILE A 450 -11.08 -12.43 -15.70
CA ILE A 450 -10.94 -11.98 -14.31
C ILE A 450 -9.84 -10.91 -14.23
N GLY A 451 -10.19 -9.72 -13.74
CA GLY A 451 -9.27 -8.58 -13.62
C GLY A 451 -8.51 -8.58 -12.30
N ASP A 452 -9.22 -8.86 -11.22
CA ASP A 452 -8.67 -9.00 -9.87
C ASP A 452 -9.36 -10.14 -9.12
N ALA A 453 -8.70 -10.63 -8.08
CA ALA A 453 -9.28 -11.60 -7.16
C ALA A 453 -8.84 -11.29 -5.73
N HIS A 454 -9.76 -11.49 -4.79
CA HIS A 454 -9.50 -11.50 -3.37
C HIS A 454 -9.88 -12.86 -2.80
N PHE A 455 -8.96 -13.49 -2.06
CA PHE A 455 -9.18 -14.83 -1.53
C PHE A 455 -8.41 -15.07 -0.23
N LEU A 456 -8.87 -16.06 0.53
CA LEU A 456 -8.15 -16.55 1.70
C LEU A 456 -7.20 -17.67 1.29
N LEU A 457 -5.90 -17.43 1.46
CA LEU A 457 -4.85 -18.42 1.25
C LEU A 457 -4.57 -19.14 2.58
N PRO A 458 -4.90 -20.43 2.72
CA PRO A 458 -4.57 -21.19 3.93
C PRO A 458 -3.06 -21.44 4.02
N GLY A 459 -2.56 -21.52 5.26
CA GLY A 459 -1.18 -21.91 5.53
C GLY A 459 -0.93 -22.26 7.00
N ASP A 460 0.33 -22.54 7.33
CA ASP A 460 0.77 -22.83 8.70
C ASP A 460 2.15 -22.19 8.91
N TRP A 461 2.17 -20.86 8.89
CA TRP A 461 3.41 -20.09 9.07
C TRP A 461 3.64 -19.83 10.56
N LYS A 462 4.86 -20.11 11.01
CA LYS A 462 5.32 -19.87 12.38
C LYS A 462 6.55 -18.99 12.38
N ILE A 463 6.52 -17.91 13.13
CA ILE A 463 7.63 -16.98 13.25
C ILE A 463 8.04 -16.93 14.72
N GLU A 464 9.28 -17.29 15.03
CA GLU A 464 9.84 -17.12 16.37
C GLU A 464 10.48 -15.74 16.47
N TRP A 465 9.94 -14.92 17.36
CA TRP A 465 10.42 -13.57 17.63
C TRP A 465 11.00 -13.44 19.03
N GLN A 466 12.18 -12.84 19.11
CA GLN A 466 12.82 -12.52 20.38
C GLN A 466 12.64 -11.03 20.69
N PRO A 467 12.01 -10.66 21.82
CA PRO A 467 11.93 -9.27 22.22
C PRO A 467 13.32 -8.68 22.42
N PRO A 468 13.50 -7.39 22.08
CA PRO A 468 14.76 -6.70 22.35
C PRO A 468 15.02 -6.74 23.86
N THR A 469 16.22 -7.19 24.25
CA THR A 469 16.65 -7.10 25.65
C THR A 469 16.62 -5.62 26.04
N SER A 470 15.78 -5.27 27.02
CA SER A 470 15.75 -3.93 27.57
C SER A 470 17.17 -3.55 27.99
N GLY A 471 17.75 -2.58 27.26
CA GLY A 471 19.03 -1.99 27.64
C GLY A 471 18.88 -1.41 29.04
N SER A 472 19.68 -1.93 29.97
CA SER A 472 19.81 -1.43 31.34
C SER A 472 20.34 -0.02 31.40
#